data_AF-A0A9E5EIR5-F1
#
_entry.id   AF-A0A9E5EIR5-F1
#
_cell.length_a   1.000
_cell.length_b   1.000
_cell.length_c   1.000
_cell.angle_alpha   90.00
_cell.angle_beta   90.00
_cell.angle_gamma   90.00
#
_symmetry.space_group_name_H-M   'P 1'
#
loop_
_entity.id
_entity.type
_entity.pdbx_description
1 polymer ?
#
loop_
_entity_poly.entity_id
_entity_poly.type
_entity_poly.pdbx_seq_one_letter_code
_entity_poly.pdbx_strand_id
1 'polypeptide(L)'
;MVILVDEAQAMPQESLEALRLLTNLETIERKVVQVVFFAQPEFEQRLKEEPELLPLRQRILVRCELAPLRFQETQAYIGHRLEVAGGVCGIRFSTWAQRAIHRWSAGVPRLINHLCDKAMLSAYVRQDHRIRYSDAQRARRDVGALL
;
A
#
# COMPACT_ATOMS: atom_id res chain seq x y z
N MET A 1 0.99 -25.23 0.83
CA MET A 1 0.23 -24.41 -0.13
C MET A 1 -0.15 -23.11 0.55
N VAL A 2 -0.07 -21.98 -0.15
CA VAL A 2 -0.49 -20.67 0.38
C VAL A 2 -1.61 -20.13 -0.49
N ILE A 3 -2.72 -19.74 0.11
CA ILE A 3 -3.84 -19.04 -0.54
C ILE A 3 -3.72 -17.57 -0.17
N LEU A 4 -3.59 -16.73 -1.19
CA LEU A 4 -3.63 -15.28 -1.04
C LEU A 4 -5.02 -14.81 -1.46
N VAL A 5 -5.71 -14.14 -0.55
CA VAL A 5 -7.05 -13.60 -0.76
C VAL A 5 -6.95 -12.10 -0.74
N ASP A 6 -7.11 -11.47 -1.89
CA ASP A 6 -7.20 -10.01 -1.98
C ASP A 6 -8.66 -9.56 -1.83
N GLU A 7 -8.85 -8.33 -1.36
CA GLU A 7 -10.17 -7.73 -1.11
C GLU A 7 -11.11 -8.59 -0.24
N ALA A 8 -10.59 -9.22 0.81
CA ALA A 8 -11.39 -10.16 1.63
C ALA A 8 -12.66 -9.54 2.26
N GLN A 9 -12.72 -8.21 2.40
CA GLN A 9 -13.92 -7.49 2.82
C GLN A 9 -15.13 -7.69 1.89
N ALA A 10 -14.89 -7.96 0.60
CA ALA A 10 -15.92 -8.17 -0.41
C ALA A 10 -16.36 -9.64 -0.50
N MET A 11 -15.71 -10.55 0.23
CA MET A 11 -16.08 -11.96 0.18
C MET A 11 -17.43 -12.21 0.87
N PRO A 12 -18.31 -13.00 0.23
CA PRO A 12 -19.50 -13.53 0.88
C PRO A 12 -19.14 -14.43 2.06
N GLN A 13 -20.05 -14.51 3.03
CA GLN A 13 -19.86 -15.29 4.25
C GLN A 13 -19.61 -16.78 3.95
N GLU A 14 -20.34 -17.36 2.99
CA GLU A 14 -20.23 -18.77 2.63
C GLU A 14 -18.82 -19.12 2.12
N SER A 15 -18.17 -18.17 1.45
CA SER A 15 -16.80 -18.35 0.95
C SER A 15 -15.77 -18.29 2.09
N LEU A 16 -15.99 -17.42 3.08
CA LEU A 16 -15.16 -17.35 4.29
C LEU A 16 -15.31 -18.62 5.14
N GLU A 17 -16.52 -19.18 5.22
CA GLU A 17 -16.78 -20.46 5.87
C GLU A 17 -16.10 -21.63 5.16
N ALA A 18 -16.13 -21.67 3.82
CA ALA A 18 -15.40 -22.65 3.05
C ALA A 18 -13.89 -22.57 3.32
N LEU A 19 -13.31 -21.37 3.35
CA LEU A 19 -11.91 -21.16 3.71
C LEU A 19 -11.62 -21.62 5.14
N ARG A 20 -12.51 -21.34 6.10
CA ARG A 20 -12.39 -21.85 7.47
C ARG A 20 -12.29 -23.38 7.46
N LEU A 21 -13.18 -24.08 6.76
CA LEU A 21 -13.17 -25.54 6.68
C LEU A 21 -11.89 -26.07 6.03
N LEU A 22 -11.36 -25.40 5.00
CA LEU A 22 -10.09 -25.78 4.38
C LEU A 22 -8.90 -25.63 5.34
N THR A 23 -8.91 -24.63 6.22
CA THR A 23 -7.90 -24.52 7.28
C THR A 23 -8.05 -25.57 8.39
N ASN A 24 -9.20 -26.26 8.50
CA ASN A 24 -9.37 -27.40 9.41
C ASN A 24 -8.68 -28.67 8.89
N LEU A 25 -8.29 -28.71 7.62
CA LEU A 25 -7.59 -29.86 7.03
C LEU A 25 -6.15 -29.89 7.55
N GLU A 26 -6.00 -30.36 8.79
CA GLU A 26 -4.73 -30.79 9.36
C GLU A 26 -4.62 -32.30 9.13
N THR A 27 -3.67 -32.72 8.29
CA THR A 27 -3.18 -34.11 8.36
C THR A 27 -2.09 -34.14 9.42
N ILE A 28 -1.97 -35.26 10.13
CA ILE A 28 -1.09 -35.47 11.31
C ILE A 28 0.36 -34.99 11.08
N GLU A 29 0.80 -34.88 9.82
CA GLU A 29 2.17 -34.54 9.46
C GLU A 29 2.38 -33.12 8.87
N ARG A 30 1.34 -32.40 8.40
CA ARG A 30 1.49 -31.05 7.81
C ARG A 30 0.23 -30.19 7.92
N LYS A 31 0.42 -28.89 8.20
CA LYS A 31 -0.58 -27.85 7.87
C LYS A 31 -0.74 -27.80 6.35
N VAL A 32 -1.91 -28.23 5.84
CA VAL A 32 -2.12 -28.40 4.39
C VAL A 32 -2.30 -27.04 3.69
N VAL A 33 -2.92 -26.07 4.37
CA VAL A 33 -3.31 -24.77 3.78
C VAL A 33 -2.96 -23.61 4.71
N GLN A 34 -2.15 -22.66 4.23
CA GLN A 34 -1.95 -21.35 4.86
C GLN A 34 -2.74 -20.30 4.08
N VAL A 35 -3.52 -19.47 4.76
CA VAL A 35 -4.32 -18.39 4.13
C VAL A 35 -3.79 -17.03 4.59
N VAL A 36 -3.61 -16.11 3.66
CA VAL A 36 -3.28 -14.70 3.94
C VAL A 36 -4.37 -13.84 3.34
N PHE A 37 -5.03 -13.06 4.19
CA PHE A 37 -6.06 -12.10 3.79
C PHE A 37 -5.45 -10.72 3.64
N PHE A 38 -5.68 -10.09 2.50
CA PHE A 38 -5.52 -8.66 2.28
C PHE A 38 -6.91 -8.05 2.24
N ALA A 39 -7.15 -7.07 3.10
CA ALA A 39 -8.47 -6.51 3.26
C ALA A 39 -8.42 -5.07 3.77
N GLN A 40 -9.53 -4.36 3.61
CA GLN A 40 -9.76 -3.06 4.20
C GLN A 40 -10.18 -3.19 5.69
N PRO A 41 -10.09 -2.12 6.52
CA PRO A 41 -10.40 -2.16 7.95
C PRO A 41 -11.80 -2.72 8.29
N GLU A 42 -12.76 -2.56 7.39
CA GLU A 42 -14.13 -3.08 7.48
C GLU A 42 -14.15 -4.60 7.64
N PHE A 43 -13.18 -5.33 7.08
CA PHE A 43 -13.11 -6.79 7.25
C PHE A 43 -12.86 -7.19 8.71
N GLU A 44 -11.98 -6.47 9.41
CA GLU A 44 -11.72 -6.75 10.84
C GLU A 44 -12.94 -6.38 11.70
N GLN A 45 -13.74 -5.39 11.29
CA GLN A 45 -15.03 -5.09 11.93
C GLN A 45 -16.02 -6.24 11.72
N ARG A 46 -16.22 -6.67 10.46
CA ARG A 46 -17.07 -7.83 10.11
C ARG A 46 -16.70 -9.08 10.91
N LEU A 47 -15.41 -9.43 10.96
CA LEU A 47 -14.92 -10.59 11.72
C LEU A 47 -15.25 -10.52 13.23
N LYS A 48 -15.34 -9.31 13.80
CA LYS A 48 -15.66 -9.09 15.22
C LYS A 48 -17.15 -9.05 15.50
N GLU A 49 -17.92 -8.45 14.59
CA GLU A 49 -19.34 -8.17 14.77
C GLU A 49 -20.24 -9.33 14.33
N GLU A 50 -19.86 -10.07 13.28
CA GLU A 50 -20.62 -11.21 12.75
C GLU A 50 -20.33 -12.49 13.56
N PRO A 51 -21.30 -13.04 14.33
CA PRO A 51 -21.09 -14.22 15.16
C PRO A 51 -20.61 -15.45 14.38
N GLU A 52 -21.06 -15.60 13.14
CA GLU A 52 -20.74 -16.71 12.24
C GLU A 52 -19.26 -16.71 11.83
N LEU A 53 -18.61 -15.55 11.84
CA LEU A 53 -17.20 -15.38 11.50
C LEU A 53 -16.25 -15.50 12.70
N LEU A 54 -16.77 -15.54 13.94
CA LEU A 54 -15.95 -15.71 15.14
C LEU A 54 -14.99 -16.91 15.09
N PRO A 55 -15.39 -18.10 14.59
CA PRO A 55 -14.48 -19.24 14.49
C PRO A 55 -13.32 -19.02 13.50
N LEU A 56 -13.57 -18.28 12.40
CA LEU A 56 -12.51 -17.90 11.47
C LEU A 56 -11.58 -16.87 12.13
N ARG A 57 -12.13 -15.86 12.82
CA ARG A 57 -11.36 -14.82 13.52
C ARG A 57 -10.37 -15.40 14.53
N GLN A 58 -10.77 -16.44 15.26
CA GLN A 58 -9.93 -17.15 16.23
C GLN A 58 -8.72 -17.87 15.59
N ARG A 59 -8.81 -18.21 14.29
CA ARG A 59 -7.73 -18.88 13.54
C ARG A 59 -6.74 -17.90 12.91
N ILE A 60 -7.06 -16.62 12.87
CA ILE A 60 -6.15 -15.57 12.41
C ILE A 60 -5.14 -15.27 13.53
N LEU A 61 -3.98 -15.92 13.45
CA LEU A 61 -2.90 -15.81 14.45
C LEU A 61 -2.10 -14.51 14.33
N VAL A 62 -1.91 -14.04 13.10
CA VAL A 62 -1.11 -12.86 12.80
C VAL A 62 -1.99 -11.81 12.17
N ARG A 63 -1.95 -10.59 12.72
CA ARG A 63 -2.58 -9.40 12.17
C ARG A 63 -1.50 -8.37 11.94
N CYS A 64 -1.50 -7.76 10.76
CA CYS A 64 -0.58 -6.69 10.41
C CYS A 64 -1.39 -5.60 9.71
N GLU A 65 -1.14 -4.36 10.08
CA GLU A 65 -1.74 -3.19 9.45
C GLU A 65 -0.65 -2.44 8.70
N LEU A 66 -0.91 -2.11 7.43
CA LEU A 66 -0.01 -1.30 6.62
C LEU A 66 -0.24 0.17 6.94
N ALA A 67 0.58 0.72 7.83
CA ALA A 67 0.58 2.15 8.13
C ALA A 67 1.18 2.96 6.97
N PRO A 68 0.79 4.24 6.81
CA PRO A 68 1.45 5.14 5.89
C PRO A 68 2.96 5.26 6.16
N LEU A 69 3.74 5.48 5.12
CA LEU A 69 5.20 5.59 5.22
C LEU A 69 5.59 6.83 6.01
N ARG A 70 6.52 6.69 6.95
CA ARG A 70 7.18 7.83 7.61
C ARG A 70 8.01 8.61 6.60
N PHE A 71 8.46 9.80 6.98
CA PHE A 71 9.25 10.64 6.07
C PHE A 71 10.50 9.95 5.53
N GLN A 72 11.28 9.27 6.39
CA GLN A 72 12.48 8.54 5.97
C GLN A 72 12.15 7.39 5.01
N GLU A 73 11.08 6.64 5.29
CA GLU A 73 10.59 5.56 4.43
C GLU A 73 10.06 6.12 3.11
N THR A 74 9.45 7.30 3.10
CA THR A 74 9.02 8.00 1.88
C THR A 74 10.23 8.38 1.03
N GLN A 75 11.32 8.86 1.64
CA GLN A 75 12.56 9.17 0.91
C GLN A 75 13.17 7.91 0.30
N ALA A 76 13.26 6.83 1.08
CA ALA A 76 13.75 5.53 0.61
C ALA A 76 12.86 4.95 -0.49
N TYR A 77 11.54 5.07 -0.35
CA TYR A 77 10.56 4.64 -1.34
C TYR A 77 10.72 5.37 -2.67
N ILE A 78 10.82 6.70 -2.65
CA ILE A 78 11.06 7.50 -3.87
C ILE A 78 12.38 7.08 -4.52
N GLY A 79 13.46 6.92 -3.73
CA GLY A 79 14.76 6.48 -4.23
C GLY A 79 14.67 5.10 -4.91
N HIS A 80 14.11 4.12 -4.21
CA HIS A 80 13.94 2.76 -4.71
C HIS A 80 13.09 2.72 -6.00
N ARG A 81 12.00 3.50 -6.06
CA ARG A 81 11.16 3.58 -7.26
C ARG A 81 11.91 4.14 -8.47
N LEU A 82 12.79 5.12 -8.27
CA LEU A 82 13.65 5.65 -9.33
C LEU A 82 14.70 4.63 -9.80
N GLU A 83 15.27 3.86 -8.87
CA GLU A 83 16.21 2.77 -9.20
C GLU A 83 15.52 1.70 -10.06
N VAL A 84 14.35 1.22 -9.64
CA VAL A 84 13.57 0.22 -10.38
C VAL A 84 13.13 0.72 -11.76
N ALA A 85 12.81 2.02 -11.89
CA ALA A 85 12.45 2.65 -13.16
C ALA A 85 13.64 2.83 -14.13
N GLY A 86 14.81 2.28 -13.80
CA GLY A 86 15.97 2.26 -14.68
C GLY A 86 17.07 3.24 -14.29
N GLY A 87 17.06 3.79 -13.05
CA GLY A 87 18.21 4.30 -12.26
C GLY A 87 19.20 5.31 -12.86
N VAL A 88 19.13 5.62 -14.15
CA VAL A 88 20.25 6.19 -14.94
C VAL A 88 19.97 7.63 -15.38
N CYS A 89 18.73 8.13 -15.28
CA CYS A 89 18.36 9.47 -15.77
C CYS A 89 18.84 10.66 -14.92
N GLY A 90 19.73 10.49 -13.95
CA GLY A 90 20.26 11.59 -13.13
C GLY A 90 19.18 12.37 -12.35
N ILE A 91 17.98 11.80 -12.23
CA ILE A 91 16.83 12.43 -11.60
C ILE A 91 17.08 12.53 -10.10
N ARG A 92 17.02 13.75 -9.55
CA ARG A 92 17.28 14.00 -8.13
C ARG A 92 16.17 14.84 -7.52
N PHE A 93 15.50 14.30 -6.53
CA PHE A 93 14.57 15.05 -5.71
C PHE A 93 15.34 15.83 -4.64
N SER A 94 15.05 17.13 -4.51
CA SER A 94 15.52 17.91 -3.37
C SER A 94 14.82 17.49 -2.09
N THR A 95 15.50 17.60 -0.94
CA THR A 95 14.91 17.31 0.37
C THR A 95 13.62 18.11 0.63
N TRP A 96 13.57 19.36 0.14
CA TRP A 96 12.37 20.20 0.25
C TRP A 96 11.20 19.67 -0.58
N ALA A 97 11.45 19.16 -1.80
CA ALA A 97 10.43 18.49 -2.60
C ALA A 97 9.92 17.22 -1.91
N GLN A 98 10.83 16.38 -1.40
CA GLN A 98 10.46 15.14 -0.69
C GLN A 98 9.63 15.43 0.57
N ARG A 99 10.00 16.45 1.35
CA ARG A 99 9.21 16.86 2.54
C ARG A 99 7.81 17.30 2.16
N ALA A 100 7.68 18.08 1.09
CA ALA A 100 6.40 18.55 0.60
C ALA A 100 5.51 17.39 0.12
N ILE A 101 6.08 16.49 -0.69
CA ILE A 101 5.41 15.28 -1.19
C ILE A 101 4.94 14.40 -0.03
N HIS A 102 5.82 14.12 0.94
CA HIS A 102 5.45 13.33 2.12
C HIS A 102 4.30 13.99 2.90
N ARG A 103 4.39 15.30 3.15
CA ARG A 103 3.35 16.03 3.90
C ARG A 103 1.98 15.98 3.21
N TRP A 104 1.94 16.13 1.88
CA TRP A 104 0.66 16.17 1.14
C TRP A 104 0.10 14.79 0.83
N SER A 105 0.96 13.78 0.66
CA SER A 105 0.54 12.39 0.51
C SER A 105 0.19 11.71 1.83
N ALA A 106 0.51 12.34 2.97
CA ALA A 106 0.46 11.74 4.30
C ALA A 106 1.22 10.39 4.39
N GLY A 107 2.22 10.17 3.54
CA GLY A 107 2.96 8.90 3.49
C GLY A 107 2.29 7.79 2.68
N VAL A 108 1.14 8.04 2.04
CA VAL A 108 0.44 7.02 1.25
C VAL A 108 1.16 6.78 -0.09
N PRO A 109 1.65 5.56 -0.38
CA PRO A 109 2.45 5.28 -1.59
C PRO A 109 1.79 5.70 -2.90
N ARG A 110 0.47 5.45 -3.05
CA ARG A 110 -0.29 5.84 -4.25
C ARG A 110 -0.25 7.36 -4.48
N LEU A 111 -0.40 8.14 -3.42
CA LEU A 111 -0.37 9.60 -3.49
C LEU A 111 1.05 10.13 -3.70
N ILE A 112 2.05 9.48 -3.08
CA ILE A 112 3.47 9.78 -3.30
C ILE A 112 3.79 9.65 -4.79
N ASN A 113 3.44 8.51 -5.41
CA ASN A 113 3.71 8.28 -6.83
C ASN A 113 3.06 9.34 -7.71
N HIS A 114 1.77 9.63 -7.49
CA HIS A 114 1.06 10.62 -8.29
C HIS A 114 1.70 12.02 -8.21
N LEU A 115 2.07 12.46 -7.00
CA LEU A 115 2.77 13.72 -6.81
C LEU A 115 4.17 13.71 -7.45
N CYS A 116 4.90 12.60 -7.35
CA CYS A 116 6.22 12.46 -7.97
C CYS A 116 6.11 12.53 -9.50
N ASP A 117 5.15 11.84 -10.11
CA ASP A 117 4.97 11.81 -11.57
C ASP A 117 4.72 13.21 -12.12
N LYS A 118 3.80 13.97 -11.49
CA LYS A 118 3.52 15.36 -11.88
C LYS A 118 4.72 16.29 -11.62
N ALA A 119 5.46 16.08 -10.54
CA ALA A 119 6.64 16.88 -10.24
C ALA A 119 7.78 16.61 -11.24
N MET A 120 7.96 15.36 -11.65
CA MET A 120 8.92 14.97 -12.69
C MET A 120 8.54 15.56 -14.05
N LEU A 121 7.25 15.55 -14.41
CA LEU A 121 6.78 16.23 -15.63
C LEU A 121 7.06 17.74 -15.60
N SER A 122 6.83 18.42 -14.47
CA SER A 122 7.17 19.85 -14.34
C SER A 122 8.67 20.12 -14.52
N ALA A 123 9.52 19.28 -13.93
CA ALA A 123 10.97 19.40 -14.07
C ALA A 123 11.43 19.11 -15.51
N TYR A 124 10.82 18.13 -16.18
CA TYR A 124 11.08 17.79 -17.57
C TYR A 124 10.75 18.95 -18.53
N VAL A 125 9.61 19.63 -18.35
CA VAL A 125 9.25 20.83 -19.12
C VAL A 125 10.30 21.94 -18.97
N ARG A 126 10.95 22.00 -17.80
CA ARG A 126 12.02 22.95 -17.48
C ARG A 126 13.40 22.47 -17.95
N GLN A 127 13.47 21.32 -18.63
CA GLN A 127 14.70 20.66 -19.08
C GLN A 127 15.73 20.46 -17.96
N ASP A 128 15.26 20.14 -16.75
CA ASP A 128 16.11 19.90 -15.58
C ASP A 128 15.78 18.52 -14.97
N HIS A 129 16.82 17.80 -14.57
CA HIS A 129 16.70 16.50 -13.90
C HIS A 129 16.55 16.65 -12.37
N ARG A 130 16.67 17.87 -11.84
CA ARG A 130 16.47 18.16 -10.41
C ARG A 130 15.03 18.60 -10.13
N ILE A 131 14.32 17.80 -9.33
CA ILE A 131 12.97 18.11 -8.84
C ILE A 131 13.08 19.02 -7.60
N ARG A 132 12.59 20.25 -7.74
CA ARG A 132 12.62 21.28 -6.71
C ARG A 132 11.29 21.35 -5.98
N TYR A 133 11.27 22.07 -4.86
CA TYR A 133 10.03 22.35 -4.13
C TYR A 133 8.96 23.00 -5.01
N SER A 134 9.35 23.88 -5.95
CA SER A 134 8.45 24.51 -6.91
C SER A 134 7.75 23.52 -7.84
N ASP A 135 8.45 22.45 -8.27
CA ASP A 135 7.89 21.40 -9.12
C ASP A 135 6.86 20.58 -8.34
N ALA A 136 7.16 20.26 -7.06
CA ALA A 136 6.20 19.62 -6.16
C ALA A 136 4.97 20.51 -5.90
N GLN A 137 5.15 21.83 -5.73
CA GLN A 137 4.02 22.76 -5.58
C GLN A 137 3.14 22.85 -6.82
N ARG A 138 3.72 22.75 -8.02
CA ARG A 138 2.94 22.67 -9.26
C ARG A 138 2.18 21.34 -9.32
N ALA A 139 2.87 20.23 -9.02
CA ALA A 139 2.25 18.91 -8.93
C ALA A 139 1.04 18.88 -7.99
N ARG A 140 1.14 19.49 -6.80
CA ARG A 140 0.01 19.59 -5.86
C ARG A 140 -1.18 20.34 -6.47
N ARG A 141 -0.96 21.40 -7.25
CA ARG A 141 -2.06 22.15 -7.88
C ARG A 141 -2.76 21.30 -8.93
N ASP A 142 -2.00 20.53 -9.69
CA ASP A 142 -2.55 19.66 -10.74
C ASP A 142 -3.28 18.43 -10.15
N VAL A 143 -2.80 17.91 -9.01
CA VAL A 143 -3.40 16.77 -8.30
C VAL A 143 -4.51 17.20 -7.34
N GLY A 144 -4.58 18.47 -6.96
CA GLY A 144 -5.53 19.01 -5.96
C GLY A 144 -7.01 18.90 -6.31
N ALA A 145 -7.37 18.34 -7.47
CA ALA A 145 -8.73 17.88 -7.76
C ALA A 145 -9.05 16.51 -7.13
N LEU A 146 -8.05 15.79 -6.59
CA LEU A 146 -8.15 14.41 -6.09
C LEU A 146 -7.61 14.24 -4.64
N LEU A 147 -7.16 15.31 -4.01
CA LEU A 147 -6.61 15.38 -2.64
C LEU A 147 -7.32 16.48 -1.86
#